data_AF-A0A7S2P4B9-F1
#
_entry.id   AF-A0A7S2P4B9-F1
#
_cell.length_a   1.000
_cell.length_b   1.000
_cell.length_c   1.000
_cell.angle_alpha   90.00
_cell.angle_beta   90.00
_cell.angle_gamma   90.00
#
_symmetry.space_group_name_H-M   'P 1'
#
loop_
_entity.id
_entity.type
_entity.pdbx_description
1 polymer ?
#
loop_
_entity_poly.entity_id
_entity_poly.type
_entity_poly.pdbx_seq_one_letter_code
_entity_poly.pdbx_strand_id
1 'polypeptide(L)'
;MPHLLIERRRSLSGIKVPALLLHDRIRSRSSVYIIELLDILAAVAFVVGSVCFLPALSRHLHLFVLACQLFIVGSALHCMIGTLAFIEAISMKGFRSFETWEHGMYLIGSWCFLVGSVMYLPGQEQTAGMSAGLSLGQMCQYRDHLAYIGRQFAGTVVFIIGSILFLLAAFTNALTQRRYDEWSSRMLSAVTSMYMGGSLLFTVGSFAFLPHFGCGEPMVRLGAWSFIIGSALFLLGSVTSLLRTRRLLACEEVQGICGQDARGTAEA
;
A
#
# COMPACT_ATOMS: atom_id res chain seq x y z
N MET A 1 4.93 2.33 6.65
CA MET A 1 3.61 2.95 6.44
C MET A 1 3.56 4.37 7.02
N PRO A 2 2.65 5.25 6.56
CA PRO A 2 2.54 6.65 6.98
C PRO A 2 2.32 6.84 8.49
N HIS A 3 1.59 5.92 9.12
CA HIS A 3 1.09 6.07 10.48
C HIS A 3 2.18 6.11 11.58
N LEU A 4 3.40 5.66 11.29
CA LEU A 4 4.53 5.72 12.25
C LEU A 4 5.31 7.04 12.19
N LEU A 5 5.13 7.84 11.12
CA LEU A 5 5.87 9.09 10.92
C LEU A 5 5.64 10.10 12.04
N ILE A 6 4.42 10.15 12.57
CA ILE A 6 4.06 11.09 13.63
C ILE A 6 4.64 10.72 15.01
N GLU A 7 4.80 9.44 15.31
CA GLU A 7 5.45 8.99 16.55
C GLU A 7 6.95 9.32 16.53
N ARG A 8 7.59 9.22 15.36
CA ARG A 8 8.98 9.65 15.19
C ARG A 8 9.16 11.14 15.40
N ARG A 9 8.23 11.97 14.91
CA ARG A 9 8.23 13.42 15.15
C ARG A 9 8.23 13.76 16.64
N ARG A 10 7.45 13.04 17.46
CA ARG A 10 7.40 13.22 18.92
C ARG A 10 8.68 12.79 19.63
N SER A 11 9.31 11.69 19.20
CA SER A 11 10.55 11.21 19.80
C SER A 11 11.74 12.16 19.59
N LEU A 12 11.64 13.13 18.68
CA LEU A 12 12.74 14.00 18.25
C LEU A 12 12.73 15.41 18.82
N SER A 13 11.74 15.78 19.64
CA SER A 13 11.73 17.09 20.29
C SER A 13 12.88 17.29 21.30
N GLY A 14 13.68 16.25 21.59
CA GLY A 14 14.76 16.30 22.58
C GLY A 14 16.19 15.98 22.11
N ILE A 15 16.44 15.58 20.85
CA ILE A 15 17.77 15.07 20.43
C ILE A 15 18.36 15.92 19.28
N LYS A 16 19.55 16.49 19.50
CA LYS A 16 20.34 17.19 18.48
C LYS A 16 21.16 16.17 17.66
N VAL A 17 20.71 15.83 16.44
CA VAL A 17 21.42 14.91 15.53
C VAL A 17 22.15 15.71 14.43
N PRO A 18 23.35 15.31 13.97
CA PRO A 18 24.07 16.03 12.92
C PRO A 18 23.34 15.92 11.57
N ALA A 19 23.22 17.06 10.90
CA ALA A 19 22.40 17.28 9.71
C ALA A 19 22.98 16.63 8.44
N LEU A 20 22.17 15.81 7.78
CA LEU A 20 22.28 15.54 6.34
C LEU A 20 20.98 16.05 5.67
N LEU A 21 21.12 16.73 4.53
CA LEU A 21 20.16 17.56 3.76
C LEU A 21 18.70 17.08 3.59
N LEU A 22 18.33 15.87 4.01
CA LEU A 22 16.93 15.40 4.10
C LEU A 22 16.20 15.92 5.36
N HIS A 23 16.95 16.44 6.35
CA HIS A 23 16.46 16.70 7.71
C HIS A 23 15.43 17.84 7.82
N ASP A 24 15.48 18.86 6.97
CA ASP A 24 14.56 20.03 7.08
C ASP A 24 13.29 19.92 6.23
N ARG A 25 13.31 19.19 5.10
CA ARG A 25 12.17 19.19 4.15
C ARG A 25 11.05 18.22 4.53
N ILE A 26 11.38 17.07 5.13
CA ILE A 26 10.42 16.03 5.58
C ILE A 26 9.77 16.39 6.94
N ARG A 27 10.35 17.34 7.68
CA ARG A 27 9.86 17.77 9.00
C ARG A 27 8.65 18.71 8.96
N SER A 28 8.31 19.26 7.78
CA SER A 28 7.16 20.15 7.64
C SER A 28 5.85 19.39 7.88
N ARG A 29 4.90 19.99 8.62
CA ARG A 29 3.56 19.43 8.84
C ARG A 29 2.90 19.01 7.52
N SER A 30 3.13 19.79 6.46
CA SER A 30 2.65 19.52 5.11
C SER A 30 3.14 18.20 4.55
N SER A 31 4.40 17.81 4.79
CA SER A 31 4.96 16.54 4.29
C SER A 31 4.22 15.33 4.85
N VAL A 32 3.85 15.35 6.13
CA VAL A 32 3.09 14.26 6.77
C VAL A 32 1.71 14.13 6.13
N TYR A 33 1.01 15.25 5.93
CA TYR A 33 -0.29 15.23 5.25
C TYR A 33 -0.21 14.76 3.80
N ILE A 34 0.83 15.16 3.07
CA ILE A 34 1.05 14.71 1.69
C ILE A 34 1.17 13.18 1.65
N ILE A 35 1.95 12.58 2.56
CA ILE A 35 2.12 11.12 2.60
C ILE A 35 0.80 10.40 2.90
N GLU A 36 0.02 10.89 3.88
CA GLU A 36 -1.31 10.32 4.20
C GLU A 36 -2.28 10.46 3.02
N LEU A 37 -2.26 11.60 2.32
CA LEU A 37 -3.10 11.81 1.13
C LEU A 37 -2.69 10.90 -0.03
N LEU A 38 -1.39 10.70 -0.25
CA LEU A 38 -0.90 9.77 -1.27
C LEU A 38 -1.32 8.32 -0.94
N ASP A 39 -1.34 7.93 0.33
CA ASP A 39 -1.82 6.61 0.76
C ASP A 39 -3.32 6.44 0.49
N ILE A 40 -4.13 7.46 0.80
CA ILE A 40 -5.56 7.46 0.46
C ILE A 40 -5.76 7.39 -1.06
N LEU A 41 -5.01 8.15 -1.85
CA LEU A 41 -5.10 8.12 -3.32
C LEU A 41 -4.76 6.73 -3.87
N ALA A 42 -3.72 6.09 -3.32
CA ALA A 42 -3.39 4.71 -3.66
C ALA A 42 -4.52 3.73 -3.32
N ALA A 43 -5.09 3.85 -2.11
CA ALA A 43 -6.21 3.02 -1.67
C ALA A 43 -7.47 3.21 -2.54
N VAL A 44 -7.80 4.45 -2.92
CA VAL A 44 -8.90 4.74 -3.85
C VAL A 44 -8.66 4.08 -5.20
N ALA A 45 -7.44 4.16 -5.75
CA ALA A 45 -7.10 3.49 -7.00
C ALA A 45 -7.32 1.97 -6.91
N PHE A 46 -6.92 1.34 -5.80
CA PHE A 46 -7.17 -0.08 -5.57
C PHE A 46 -8.65 -0.42 -5.44
N VAL A 47 -9.45 0.39 -4.74
CA VAL A 47 -10.90 0.16 -4.62
C VAL A 47 -11.56 0.21 -5.99
N VAL A 48 -11.33 1.28 -6.75
CA VAL A 48 -11.92 1.45 -8.08
C VAL A 48 -11.46 0.34 -9.02
N GLY A 49 -10.16 0.02 -9.02
CA GLY A 49 -9.63 -1.09 -9.81
C GLY A 49 -10.24 -2.44 -9.43
N SER A 50 -10.46 -2.69 -8.14
CA SER A 50 -11.03 -3.95 -7.64
C SER A 50 -12.48 -4.12 -8.09
N VAL A 51 -13.26 -3.04 -8.09
CA VAL A 51 -14.63 -3.04 -8.63
C VAL A 51 -14.61 -3.36 -10.13
N CYS A 52 -13.69 -2.79 -10.90
CA CYS A 52 -13.55 -3.08 -12.32
C CYS A 52 -13.17 -4.54 -12.63
N PHE A 53 -12.62 -5.29 -11.67
CA PHE A 53 -12.35 -6.74 -11.81
C PHE A 53 -13.57 -7.64 -11.58
N LEU A 54 -14.74 -7.11 -11.18
CA LEU A 54 -15.96 -7.90 -11.05
C LEU A 54 -16.29 -8.62 -12.36
N PRO A 55 -16.70 -9.91 -12.35
CA PRO A 55 -17.00 -10.68 -13.56
C PRO A 55 -18.02 -10.03 -14.51
N ALA A 56 -18.92 -9.20 -13.99
CA ALA A 56 -19.88 -8.46 -14.81
C ALA A 56 -19.24 -7.31 -15.59
N LEU A 57 -18.22 -6.65 -15.02
CA LEU A 57 -17.55 -5.46 -15.58
C LEU A 57 -16.31 -5.85 -16.39
N SER A 58 -15.54 -6.83 -15.94
CA SER A 58 -14.28 -7.26 -16.56
C SER A 58 -14.44 -7.93 -17.93
N ARG A 59 -15.69 -8.25 -18.33
CA ARG A 59 -16.02 -8.64 -19.72
C ARG A 59 -15.69 -7.53 -20.72
N HIS A 60 -15.77 -6.28 -20.30
CA HIS A 60 -15.36 -5.15 -21.12
C HIS A 60 -13.85 -4.94 -21.01
N LEU A 61 -13.13 -5.19 -22.10
CA LEU A 61 -11.67 -5.10 -22.15
C LEU A 61 -11.13 -3.75 -21.63
N HIS A 62 -11.80 -2.65 -21.95
CA HIS A 62 -11.42 -1.31 -21.46
C HIS A 62 -11.47 -1.20 -19.94
N LEU A 63 -12.51 -1.76 -19.29
CA LEU A 63 -12.63 -1.75 -17.83
C LEU A 63 -11.58 -2.65 -17.18
N PHE A 64 -11.30 -3.81 -17.78
CA PHE A 64 -10.23 -4.70 -17.32
C PHE A 64 -8.85 -4.03 -17.40
N VAL A 65 -8.52 -3.38 -18.53
CA VAL A 65 -7.24 -2.65 -18.68
C VAL A 65 -7.16 -1.46 -17.72
N LEU A 66 -8.27 -0.72 -17.55
CA LEU A 66 -8.36 0.37 -16.57
C LEU A 66 -8.09 -0.15 -15.15
N ALA A 67 -8.63 -1.32 -14.77
CA ALA A 67 -8.37 -1.95 -13.49
C ALA A 67 -6.88 -2.20 -13.28
N CYS A 68 -6.21 -2.81 -14.26
CA CYS A 68 -4.77 -3.06 -14.22
C CYS A 68 -3.96 -1.76 -14.09
N GLN A 69 -4.32 -0.71 -14.84
CA GLN A 69 -3.67 0.59 -14.78
C GLN A 69 -3.83 1.24 -13.40
N LEU A 70 -5.02 1.20 -12.81
CA LEU A 70 -5.27 1.72 -11.47
C LEU A 70 -4.45 0.98 -10.41
N PHE A 71 -4.32 -0.34 -10.52
CA PHE A 71 -3.45 -1.13 -9.64
C PHE A 71 -1.97 -0.74 -9.80
N ILE A 72 -1.49 -0.53 -11.02
CA ILE A 72 -0.11 -0.07 -11.27
C ILE A 72 0.11 1.31 -10.62
N VAL A 73 -0.81 2.26 -10.82
CA VAL A 73 -0.72 3.61 -10.25
C VAL A 73 -0.72 3.55 -8.72
N GLY A 74 -1.67 2.82 -8.11
CA GLY A 74 -1.72 2.65 -6.66
C GLY A 74 -0.44 2.02 -6.09
N SER A 75 0.08 1.01 -6.77
CA SER A 75 1.31 0.32 -6.36
C SER A 75 2.56 1.20 -6.49
N ALA A 76 2.62 2.05 -7.51
CA ALA A 76 3.70 3.03 -7.68
C ALA A 76 3.70 4.07 -6.56
N LEU A 77 2.52 4.57 -6.17
CA LEU A 77 2.35 5.45 -5.01
C LEU A 77 2.83 4.78 -3.71
N HIS A 78 2.45 3.52 -3.49
CA HIS A 78 2.93 2.74 -2.34
C HIS A 78 4.44 2.51 -2.35
N CYS A 79 5.06 2.24 -3.52
CA CYS A 79 6.51 2.15 -3.63
C CYS A 79 7.21 3.45 -3.23
N MET A 80 6.66 4.60 -3.67
CA MET A 80 7.19 5.92 -3.33
C MET A 80 7.09 6.17 -1.82
N ILE A 81 5.92 5.96 -1.21
CA ILE A 81 5.70 6.10 0.23
C ILE A 81 6.62 5.16 1.02
N GLY A 82 6.71 3.89 0.61
CA GLY A 82 7.56 2.88 1.21
C GLY A 82 9.03 3.27 1.19
N THR A 83 9.51 3.82 0.06
CA THR A 83 10.90 4.27 -0.09
C THR A 83 11.21 5.42 0.87
N LEU A 84 10.35 6.45 0.91
CA LEU A 84 10.51 7.58 1.83
C LEU A 84 10.54 7.10 3.28
N ALA A 85 9.60 6.25 3.66
CA ALA A 85 9.47 5.78 5.04
C ALA A 85 10.62 4.85 5.46
N PHE A 86 11.18 4.07 4.53
CA PHE A 86 12.36 3.21 4.76
C PHE A 86 13.65 4.02 4.89
N ILE A 87 13.88 5.00 4.00
CA ILE A 87 15.03 5.91 4.09
C ILE A 87 15.02 6.64 5.44
N GLU A 88 13.85 7.11 5.86
CA GLU A 88 13.67 7.73 7.17
C GLU A 88 13.95 6.75 8.31
N ALA A 89 13.42 5.52 8.27
CA ALA A 89 13.66 4.53 9.30
C ALA A 89 15.17 4.21 9.47
N ILE A 90 15.89 4.04 8.35
CA ILE A 90 17.35 3.82 8.35
C ILE A 90 18.06 5.02 8.98
N SER A 91 17.69 6.22 8.57
CA SER A 91 18.36 7.45 9.00
C SER A 91 18.16 7.73 10.49
N MET A 92 16.99 7.35 11.04
CA MET A 92 16.61 7.66 12.41
C MET A 92 16.96 6.57 13.43
N LYS A 93 16.77 5.30 13.07
CA LYS A 93 16.91 4.15 13.99
C LYS A 93 18.07 3.22 13.63
N GLY A 94 18.69 3.44 12.48
CA GLY A 94 19.74 2.58 11.94
C GLY A 94 19.19 1.31 11.29
N PHE A 95 20.07 0.57 10.63
CA PHE A 95 19.69 -0.61 9.83
C PHE A 95 19.15 -1.79 10.67
N ARG A 96 19.59 -1.92 11.92
CA ARG A 96 19.28 -3.07 12.78
C ARG A 96 18.00 -2.91 13.62
N SER A 97 17.23 -1.84 13.44
CA SER A 97 16.00 -1.64 14.20
C SER A 97 14.85 -2.49 13.66
N PHE A 98 13.96 -2.97 14.53
CA PHE A 98 12.74 -3.69 14.13
C PHE A 98 11.87 -2.86 13.19
N GLU A 99 11.81 -1.55 13.43
CA GLU A 99 11.08 -0.60 12.61
C GLU A 99 11.66 -0.54 11.18
N THR A 100 12.98 -0.54 11.03
CA THR A 100 13.62 -0.59 9.71
C THR A 100 13.27 -1.87 8.96
N TRP A 101 13.20 -3.01 9.65
CA TRP A 101 12.78 -4.28 9.05
C TRP A 101 11.32 -4.27 8.61
N GLU A 102 10.42 -3.74 9.43
CA GLU A 102 9.01 -3.55 9.07
C GLU A 102 8.88 -2.73 7.78
N HIS A 103 9.55 -1.58 7.73
CA HIS A 103 9.55 -0.72 6.55
C HIS A 103 10.22 -1.38 5.33
N GLY A 104 11.25 -2.20 5.56
CA GLY A 104 11.89 -3.00 4.51
C GLY A 104 10.93 -4.01 3.89
N MET A 105 10.15 -4.72 4.72
CA MET A 105 9.12 -5.65 4.22
C MET A 105 8.01 -4.92 3.45
N TYR A 106 7.56 -3.76 3.94
CA TYR A 106 6.63 -2.92 3.18
C TYR A 106 7.23 -2.48 1.82
N LEU A 107 8.50 -2.08 1.79
CA LEU A 107 9.14 -1.61 0.56
C LEU A 107 9.31 -2.76 -0.46
N ILE A 108 9.85 -3.90 -0.04
CA ILE A 108 10.02 -5.07 -0.91
C ILE A 108 8.65 -5.57 -1.37
N GLY A 109 7.67 -5.63 -0.46
CA GLY A 109 6.29 -6.00 -0.78
C GLY A 109 5.68 -5.09 -1.85
N SER A 110 5.88 -3.77 -1.72
CA SER A 110 5.39 -2.78 -2.70
C SER A 110 5.99 -3.00 -4.09
N TRP A 111 7.31 -3.26 -4.17
CA TRP A 111 7.98 -3.53 -5.43
C TRP A 111 7.51 -4.83 -6.09
N CYS A 112 7.40 -5.91 -5.31
CA CYS A 112 6.82 -7.16 -5.80
C CYS A 112 5.40 -6.95 -6.32
N PHE A 113 4.57 -6.25 -5.56
CA PHE A 113 3.19 -5.98 -5.94
C PHE A 113 3.08 -5.13 -7.22
N LEU A 114 3.93 -4.10 -7.38
CA LEU A 114 4.02 -3.29 -8.59
C LEU A 114 4.46 -4.12 -9.80
N VAL A 115 5.54 -4.89 -9.66
CA VAL A 115 6.06 -5.77 -10.73
C VAL A 115 5.00 -6.79 -11.13
N GLY A 116 4.34 -7.43 -10.16
CA GLY A 116 3.24 -8.34 -10.40
C GLY A 116 2.09 -7.69 -11.19
N SER A 117 1.71 -6.47 -10.81
CA SER A 117 0.66 -5.69 -11.51
C SER A 117 1.05 -5.36 -12.96
N VAL A 118 2.31 -4.98 -13.20
CA VAL A 118 2.83 -4.71 -14.56
C VAL A 118 2.92 -5.98 -15.40
N MET A 119 3.28 -7.10 -14.79
CA MET A 119 3.31 -8.39 -15.49
C MET A 119 1.91 -8.87 -15.85
N TYR A 120 0.90 -8.59 -15.02
CA TYR A 120 -0.50 -8.95 -15.25
C TYR A 120 -1.18 -8.13 -16.36
N LEU A 121 -0.65 -6.95 -16.70
CA LEU A 121 -1.17 -6.08 -17.75
C LEU A 121 -1.11 -6.76 -19.14
N PRO A 122 -2.21 -6.78 -19.91
CA PRO A 122 -2.21 -7.34 -21.26
C PRO A 122 -1.39 -6.47 -22.24
N GLY A 123 -0.76 -7.09 -23.24
CA GLY A 123 0.05 -6.40 -24.25
C GLY A 123 -0.79 -5.66 -25.31
N GLN A 124 -0.25 -4.57 -25.87
CA GLN A 124 -0.92 -3.74 -26.88
C GLN A 124 -1.25 -4.49 -28.19
N GLU A 125 -0.38 -5.40 -28.64
CA GLU A 125 -0.61 -6.14 -29.90
C GLU A 125 -1.80 -7.12 -29.80
N GLN A 126 -2.08 -7.62 -28.59
CA GLN A 126 -3.21 -8.51 -28.33
C GLN A 126 -4.55 -7.76 -28.24
N THR A 127 -4.52 -6.48 -27.85
CA THR A 127 -5.71 -5.61 -27.86
C THR A 127 -6.18 -5.34 -29.29
N ALA A 128 -5.25 -5.27 -30.24
CA ALA A 128 -5.54 -5.12 -31.67
C ALA A 128 -5.94 -6.45 -32.34
N GLY A 129 -5.26 -7.56 -32.02
CA GLY A 129 -5.53 -8.88 -32.61
C GLY A 129 -6.89 -9.49 -32.26
N MET A 130 -7.45 -9.18 -31.09
CA MET A 130 -8.81 -9.62 -30.72
C MET A 130 -9.92 -8.90 -31.51
N SER A 131 -9.56 -7.80 -32.20
CA SER A 131 -10.45 -6.99 -33.04
C SER A 131 -10.38 -7.36 -34.53
N ALA A 132 -9.28 -7.99 -34.97
CA ALA A 132 -9.03 -8.32 -36.37
C ALA A 132 -9.10 -9.83 -36.57
N GLY A 133 -10.30 -10.35 -36.79
CA GLY A 133 -10.49 -11.74 -37.18
C GLY A 133 -9.95 -12.00 -38.58
N LEU A 134 -8.75 -12.55 -38.74
CA LEU A 134 -8.34 -13.17 -40.01
C LEU A 134 -7.23 -14.21 -39.88
N SER A 135 -7.41 -15.26 -40.67
CA SER A 135 -6.74 -16.55 -40.75
C SER A 135 -5.31 -16.49 -41.30
N LEU A 136 -4.34 -17.03 -40.55
CA LEU A 136 -3.16 -17.85 -40.99
C LEU A 136 -2.12 -18.11 -39.85
N GLY A 137 -2.41 -17.78 -38.59
CA GLY A 137 -1.41 -17.68 -37.51
C GLY A 137 -1.47 -18.71 -36.37
N GLN A 138 -2.16 -19.85 -36.53
CA GLN A 138 -2.54 -20.73 -35.40
C GLN A 138 -1.37 -21.29 -34.56
N MET A 139 -0.15 -21.42 -35.12
CA MET A 139 1.05 -21.88 -34.37
C MET A 139 1.78 -20.75 -33.62
N CYS A 140 1.91 -19.56 -34.23
CA CYS A 140 2.45 -18.38 -33.54
C CYS A 140 1.51 -17.93 -32.42
N GLN A 141 0.21 -17.96 -32.67
CA GLN A 141 -0.84 -17.62 -31.72
C GLN A 141 -0.83 -18.53 -30.48
N TYR A 142 -0.49 -19.81 -30.61
CA TYR A 142 -0.37 -20.73 -29.47
C TYR A 142 0.88 -20.45 -28.62
N ARG A 143 2.03 -20.19 -29.24
CA ARG A 143 3.26 -19.79 -28.53
C ARG A 143 3.07 -18.48 -27.78
N ASP A 144 2.41 -17.50 -28.40
CA ASP A 144 2.14 -16.20 -27.79
C ASP A 144 1.11 -16.32 -26.66
N HIS A 145 0.12 -17.21 -26.79
CA HIS A 145 -0.84 -17.52 -25.74
C HIS A 145 -0.20 -18.22 -24.54
N LEU A 146 0.71 -19.19 -24.76
CA LEU A 146 1.45 -19.84 -23.68
C LEU A 146 2.41 -18.88 -22.96
N ALA A 147 3.11 -18.03 -23.71
CA ALA A 147 3.97 -17.00 -23.12
C ALA A 147 3.17 -16.00 -22.29
N TYR A 148 1.98 -15.62 -22.76
CA TYR A 148 1.06 -14.75 -22.03
C TYR A 148 0.56 -15.39 -20.73
N ILE A 149 0.09 -16.64 -20.79
CA ILE A 149 -0.30 -17.41 -19.60
C ILE A 149 0.86 -17.47 -18.60
N GLY A 150 2.07 -17.76 -19.07
CA GLY A 150 3.26 -17.82 -18.23
C GLY A 150 3.56 -16.49 -17.56
N ARG A 151 3.44 -15.38 -18.29
CA ARG A 151 3.62 -14.03 -17.76
C ARG A 151 2.57 -13.66 -16.73
N GLN A 152 1.29 -13.97 -16.98
CA GLN A 152 0.21 -13.71 -16.02
C GLN A 152 0.36 -14.56 -14.76
N PHE A 153 0.69 -15.84 -14.91
CA PHE A 153 0.97 -16.73 -13.78
C PHE A 153 2.12 -16.18 -12.93
N ALA A 154 3.25 -15.85 -13.57
CA ALA A 154 4.39 -15.26 -12.87
C ALA A 154 4.01 -13.93 -12.19
N GLY A 155 3.25 -13.07 -12.88
CA GLY A 155 2.73 -11.82 -12.33
C GLY A 155 1.88 -12.04 -11.08
N THR A 156 0.94 -12.98 -11.13
CA THR A 156 0.09 -13.35 -9.98
C THR A 156 0.92 -13.90 -8.82
N VAL A 157 1.94 -14.73 -9.08
CA VAL A 157 2.84 -15.25 -8.03
C VAL A 157 3.63 -14.12 -7.36
N VAL A 158 4.23 -13.22 -8.13
CA VAL A 158 4.96 -12.07 -7.57
C VAL A 158 4.02 -11.15 -6.78
N PHE A 159 2.78 -10.97 -7.26
CA PHE A 159 1.74 -10.23 -6.57
C PHE A 159 1.35 -10.86 -5.23
N ILE A 160 1.20 -12.20 -5.17
CA ILE A 160 0.96 -12.96 -3.94
C ILE A 160 2.11 -12.74 -2.95
N ILE A 161 3.36 -12.87 -3.41
CA ILE A 161 4.54 -12.64 -2.56
C ILE A 161 4.51 -11.22 -1.97
N GLY A 162 4.20 -10.21 -2.79
CA GLY A 162 4.05 -8.83 -2.33
C GLY A 162 2.98 -8.67 -1.25
N SER A 163 1.82 -9.30 -1.44
CA SER A 163 0.70 -9.27 -0.49
C SER A 163 1.04 -9.97 0.83
N ILE A 164 1.77 -11.08 0.79
CA ILE A 164 2.26 -11.79 1.98
C ILE A 164 3.29 -10.92 2.73
N LEU A 165 4.19 -10.23 2.03
CA LEU A 165 5.14 -9.32 2.67
C LEU A 165 4.44 -8.15 3.36
N PHE A 166 3.37 -7.60 2.78
CA PHE A 166 2.53 -6.61 3.45
C PHE A 166 1.85 -7.16 4.70
N LEU A 167 1.34 -8.39 4.63
CA LEU A 167 0.73 -9.08 5.77
C LEU A 167 1.76 -9.26 6.90
N LEU A 168 2.97 -9.73 6.59
CA LEU A 168 4.05 -9.90 7.54
C LEU A 168 4.51 -8.57 8.14
N ALA A 169 4.62 -7.52 7.33
CA ALA A 169 4.96 -6.18 7.82
C ALA A 169 3.91 -5.66 8.81
N ALA A 170 2.62 -5.76 8.46
CA ALA A 170 1.52 -5.38 9.35
C ALA A 170 1.50 -6.21 10.64
N PHE A 171 1.78 -7.51 10.54
CA PHE A 171 1.91 -8.39 11.70
C PHE A 171 3.08 -7.98 12.60
N THR A 172 4.25 -7.67 12.03
CA THR A 172 5.39 -7.18 12.84
C THR A 172 5.09 -5.85 13.52
N ASN A 173 4.42 -4.92 12.84
CA ASN A 173 3.93 -3.69 13.44
C ASN A 173 2.99 -3.99 14.63
N ALA A 174 2.04 -4.91 14.47
CA ALA A 174 1.12 -5.31 15.54
C ALA A 174 1.87 -5.88 16.76
N LEU A 175 2.92 -6.69 16.55
CA LEU A 175 3.73 -7.23 17.65
C LEU A 175 4.55 -6.16 18.40
N THR A 176 4.87 -5.04 17.76
CA THR A 176 5.59 -3.93 18.43
C THR A 176 4.68 -3.10 19.33
N GLN A 177 3.35 -3.22 19.21
CA GLN A 177 2.39 -2.47 20.00
C GLN A 177 2.23 -3.08 21.40
N ARG A 178 2.86 -2.46 22.40
CA ARG A 178 2.88 -2.95 23.80
C ARG A 178 1.91 -2.26 24.76
N ARG A 179 1.29 -1.13 24.37
CA ARG A 179 0.39 -0.34 25.23
C ARG A 179 -0.84 0.11 24.47
N TYR A 180 -2.02 -0.06 25.07
CA TYR A 180 -3.33 0.25 24.46
C TYR A 180 -4.14 1.28 25.29
N ASP A 181 -3.48 1.95 26.22
CA ASP A 181 -4.14 2.84 27.17
C ASP A 181 -4.57 4.16 26.51
N GLU A 182 -3.76 4.65 25.57
CA GLU A 182 -4.00 5.90 24.86
C GLU A 182 -4.86 5.72 23.60
N TRP A 183 -5.69 6.72 23.30
CA TRP A 183 -6.55 6.74 22.11
C TRP A 183 -5.74 6.61 20.80
N SER A 184 -4.57 7.25 20.74
CA SER A 184 -3.64 7.17 19.61
C SER A 184 -3.15 5.75 19.36
N SER A 185 -2.85 4.99 20.42
CA SER A 185 -2.42 3.60 20.32
C SER A 185 -3.56 2.68 19.88
N ARG A 186 -4.79 2.92 20.37
CA ARG A 186 -5.98 2.19 19.91
C ARG A 186 -6.27 2.42 18.43
N MET A 187 -6.14 3.66 17.96
CA MET A 187 -6.28 3.99 16.54
C MET A 187 -5.17 3.35 15.70
N LEU A 188 -3.93 3.36 16.19
CA LEU A 188 -2.82 2.67 15.51
C LEU A 188 -3.09 1.16 15.37
N SER A 189 -3.61 0.53 16.41
CA SER A 189 -4.00 -0.89 16.38
C SER A 189 -5.13 -1.15 15.39
N ALA A 190 -6.13 -0.25 15.33
CA ALA A 190 -7.20 -0.33 14.33
C ALA A 190 -6.66 -0.21 12.89
N VAL A 191 -5.79 0.78 12.61
CA VAL A 191 -5.13 0.92 11.30
C VAL A 191 -4.35 -0.34 10.93
N THR A 192 -3.56 -0.86 11.88
CA THR A 192 -2.73 -2.05 11.67
C THR A 192 -3.59 -3.27 11.37
N SER A 193 -4.70 -3.44 12.07
CA SER A 193 -5.65 -4.54 11.86
C SER A 193 -6.33 -4.45 10.49
N MET A 194 -6.70 -3.25 10.05
CA MET A 194 -7.28 -3.02 8.73
C MET A 194 -6.28 -3.35 7.61
N TYR A 195 -5.02 -2.92 7.74
CA TYR A 195 -3.98 -3.23 6.76
C TYR A 195 -3.63 -4.72 6.74
N MET A 196 -3.59 -5.36 7.90
CA MET A 196 -3.37 -6.80 8.02
C MET A 196 -4.50 -7.59 7.35
N GLY A 197 -5.76 -7.26 7.65
CA GLY A 197 -6.93 -7.87 7.02
C GLY A 197 -7.01 -7.61 5.52
N GLY A 198 -6.67 -6.39 5.08
CA GLY A 198 -6.57 -6.04 3.66
C GLY A 198 -5.53 -6.88 2.92
N SER A 199 -4.34 -7.02 3.50
CA SER A 199 -3.24 -7.82 2.93
C SER A 199 -3.58 -9.31 2.83
N LEU A 200 -4.27 -9.84 3.85
CA LEU A 200 -4.75 -11.22 3.85
C LEU A 200 -5.78 -11.44 2.74
N LEU A 201 -6.74 -10.53 2.58
CA LEU A 201 -7.75 -10.62 1.52
C LEU A 201 -7.15 -10.46 0.12
N PHE A 202 -6.13 -9.62 -0.05
CA PHE A 202 -5.39 -9.54 -1.32
C PHE A 202 -4.68 -10.85 -1.62
N THR A 203 -4.08 -11.49 -0.61
CA THR A 203 -3.45 -12.80 -0.76
C THR A 203 -4.48 -13.84 -1.21
N VAL A 204 -5.59 -13.98 -0.48
CA VAL A 204 -6.68 -14.92 -0.81
C VAL A 204 -7.28 -14.63 -2.20
N GLY A 205 -7.51 -13.36 -2.50
CA GLY A 205 -8.04 -12.91 -3.79
C GLY A 205 -7.12 -13.30 -4.94
N SER A 206 -5.81 -13.09 -4.79
CA SER A 206 -4.82 -13.43 -5.81
C SER A 206 -4.76 -14.93 -6.10
N PHE A 207 -4.90 -15.78 -5.09
CA PHE A 207 -4.99 -17.23 -5.31
C PHE A 207 -6.20 -17.61 -6.18
N ALA A 208 -7.32 -16.89 -6.06
CA ALA A 208 -8.49 -17.13 -6.87
C ALA A 208 -8.32 -16.73 -8.36
N PHE A 209 -7.31 -15.90 -8.67
CA PHE A 209 -6.94 -15.50 -10.03
C PHE A 209 -5.74 -16.29 -10.61
N LEU A 210 -5.26 -17.34 -9.93
CA LEU A 210 -4.22 -18.20 -10.47
C LEU A 210 -4.71 -18.96 -11.71
N PRO A 211 -4.03 -18.84 -12.86
CA PRO A 211 -4.32 -19.67 -14.03
C PRO A 211 -4.18 -21.17 -13.67
N HIS A 212 -5.08 -22.02 -14.18
CA HIS A 212 -5.04 -23.50 -14.10
C HIS A 212 -5.45 -24.16 -12.77
N PHE A 213 -5.81 -23.42 -11.73
CA PHE A 213 -6.33 -23.99 -10.46
C PHE A 213 -7.81 -24.39 -10.49
N GLY A 214 -8.39 -24.64 -11.68
CA GLY A 214 -9.79 -25.03 -11.82
C GLY A 214 -10.79 -23.92 -11.48
N CYS A 215 -10.39 -22.66 -11.67
CA CYS A 215 -11.19 -21.49 -11.32
C CYS A 215 -12.40 -21.33 -12.24
N GLY A 216 -13.54 -21.91 -11.84
CA GLY A 216 -14.84 -21.54 -12.41
C GLY A 216 -15.22 -20.10 -12.06
N GLU A 217 -16.32 -19.62 -12.64
CA GLU A 217 -16.88 -18.29 -12.35
C GLU A 217 -17.05 -18.00 -10.83
N PRO A 218 -17.42 -18.97 -9.96
CA PRO A 218 -17.52 -18.73 -8.52
C PRO A 218 -16.20 -18.33 -7.85
N MET A 219 -15.08 -18.91 -8.26
CA MET A 219 -13.76 -18.63 -7.68
C MET A 219 -13.29 -17.24 -8.09
N VAL A 220 -13.42 -16.88 -9.37
CA VAL A 220 -13.12 -15.52 -9.85
C VAL A 220 -13.99 -14.48 -9.12
N ARG A 221 -15.26 -14.79 -8.89
CA ARG A 221 -16.17 -13.92 -8.14
C ARG A 221 -15.73 -13.77 -6.68
N LEU A 222 -15.33 -14.86 -6.02
CA LEU A 222 -14.75 -14.81 -4.67
C LEU A 222 -13.51 -13.91 -4.65
N GLY A 223 -12.59 -14.10 -5.62
CA GLY A 223 -11.37 -13.31 -5.74
C GLY A 223 -11.63 -11.82 -5.90
N ALA A 224 -12.56 -11.46 -6.78
CA ALA A 224 -12.96 -10.07 -6.99
C ALA A 224 -13.51 -9.44 -5.70
N TRP A 225 -14.39 -10.15 -4.97
CA TRP A 225 -14.91 -9.66 -3.69
C TRP A 225 -13.82 -9.55 -2.62
N SER A 226 -12.87 -10.49 -2.56
CA SER A 226 -11.72 -10.38 -1.66
C SER A 226 -10.91 -9.12 -1.94
N PHE A 227 -10.64 -8.78 -3.20
CA PHE A 227 -9.96 -7.52 -3.54
C PHE A 227 -10.78 -6.28 -3.18
N ILE A 228 -12.10 -6.29 -3.43
CA ILE A 228 -12.98 -5.16 -3.07
C ILE A 228 -12.98 -4.92 -1.56
N ILE A 229 -13.22 -5.97 -0.77
CA ILE A 229 -13.26 -5.86 0.70
C ILE A 229 -11.87 -5.49 1.23
N GLY A 230 -10.81 -6.12 0.70
CA GLY A 230 -9.44 -5.83 1.11
C GLY A 230 -9.02 -4.40 0.83
N SER A 231 -9.40 -3.84 -0.33
CA SER A 231 -9.05 -2.47 -0.72
C SER A 231 -9.88 -1.45 0.07
N ALA A 232 -11.13 -1.77 0.39
CA ALA A 232 -11.93 -0.99 1.32
C ALA A 232 -11.30 -0.94 2.72
N LEU A 233 -10.76 -2.06 3.22
CA LEU A 233 -10.02 -2.07 4.50
C LEU A 233 -8.76 -1.19 4.43
N PHE A 234 -7.99 -1.25 3.35
CA PHE A 234 -6.86 -0.32 3.17
C PHE A 234 -7.32 1.14 3.17
N LEU A 235 -8.39 1.48 2.45
CA LEU A 235 -8.93 2.84 2.42
C LEU A 235 -9.38 3.31 3.81
N LEU A 236 -10.12 2.47 4.55
CA LEU A 236 -10.53 2.78 5.92
C LEU A 236 -9.33 2.93 6.86
N GLY A 237 -8.30 2.11 6.68
CA GLY A 237 -7.04 2.21 7.41
C GLY A 237 -6.33 3.54 7.15
N SER A 238 -6.21 3.96 5.89
CA SER A 238 -5.58 5.22 5.49
C SER A 238 -6.37 6.43 6.00
N VAL A 239 -7.71 6.40 5.94
CA VAL A 239 -8.54 7.47 6.52
C VAL A 239 -8.39 7.53 8.05
N THR A 240 -8.38 6.38 8.72
CA THR A 240 -8.17 6.30 10.17
C THR A 240 -6.78 6.81 10.56
N SER A 241 -5.76 6.50 9.75
CA SER A 241 -4.39 7.02 9.90
C SER A 241 -4.35 8.54 9.81
N LEU A 242 -4.96 9.12 8.76
CA LEU A 242 -5.06 10.56 8.61
C LEU A 242 -5.78 11.24 9.79
N LEU A 243 -6.88 10.67 10.27
CA LEU A 243 -7.62 11.19 11.42
C LEU A 243 -6.78 11.15 12.69
N ARG A 244 -6.06 10.05 12.93
CA ARG A 244 -5.10 9.92 14.03
C ARG A 244 -4.01 10.98 13.91
N THR A 245 -3.42 11.13 12.72
CA THR A 245 -2.37 12.10 12.43
C THR A 245 -2.84 13.54 12.69
N ARG A 246 -4.05 13.89 12.23
CA ARG A 246 -4.66 15.21 12.49
C ARG A 246 -4.78 15.52 13.97
N ARG A 247 -5.29 14.57 14.77
CA ARG A 247 -5.46 14.80 16.22
C ARG A 247 -4.11 14.93 16.94
N LEU A 248 -3.14 14.11 16.57
CA LEU A 248 -1.80 14.16 17.18
C LEU A 248 -1.10 15.50 16.92
N LEU A 249 -1.23 16.04 15.70
CA LEU A 249 -0.69 17.37 15.34
C LEU A 249 -1.44 18.51 16.04
N ALA A 250 -2.76 18.41 16.18
CA ALA A 250 -3.55 19.41 16.91
C ALA A 250 -3.19 19.48 18.39
N CYS A 251 -2.95 18.33 19.05
CA CYS A 251 -2.52 18.30 20.44
C CYS A 251 -1.13 18.91 20.66
N GLU A 252 -0.19 18.72 19.73
CA GLU A 252 1.14 19.33 19.81
C GLU A 252 1.08 20.86 19.72
N GLU A 253 0.14 21.40 18.95
CA GLU A 253 -0.06 22.85 18.83
C GLU A 253 -0.52 23.46 20.15
N VAL A 254 -1.50 22.83 20.81
CA VAL A 254 -1.99 23.28 22.12
C VAL A 254 -0.87 23.24 23.17
N GLN A 255 -0.06 22.17 23.20
CA GLN A 255 1.06 22.06 24.14
C GLN A 255 2.16 23.09 23.86
N GLY A 256 2.43 23.40 22.59
CA GLY A 256 3.39 24.43 22.19
C GLY A 256 2.99 25.83 22.69
N ILE A 257 1.70 26.16 22.60
CA ILE A 257 1.15 27.45 23.07
C ILE A 257 1.27 27.55 24.60
N CYS A 258 0.76 26.55 25.34
CA CYS A 258 0.83 26.56 26.81
C CYS A 258 2.27 26.55 27.35
N GLY A 259 3.21 25.91 26.64
CA GLY A 259 4.62 25.89 27.03
C GLY A 259 5.35 27.22 26.83
N GLN A 260 4.90 28.08 25.91
CA GLN A 260 5.46 29.41 25.70
C GLN A 260 4.93 30.40 26.75
N ASP A 261 3.64 30.35 27.09
CA ASP A 261 3.04 31.20 28.12
C ASP A 261 3.71 30.97 29.50
N ALA A 262 4.02 29.72 29.85
CA ALA A 262 4.67 29.40 31.12
C ALA A 262 6.13 29.89 31.23
N ARG A 263 6.83 30.10 30.09
CA ARG A 263 8.20 30.66 30.10
C ARG A 263 8.17 32.19 30.16
N GLY A 264 7.19 32.83 29.52
CA GLY A 264 7.03 34.29 29.59
C GLY A 264 6.74 34.81 31.01
N THR A 265 6.11 34.01 31.85
CA THR A 265 5.85 34.37 33.26
C THR A 265 7.00 34.09 34.22
N ALA A 266 8.03 33.34 33.81
CA ALA A 266 9.18 33.03 34.66
C ALA A 266 10.35 34.01 34.48
N GLU A 267 10.30 34.86 33.45
CA GLU A 267 11.31 35.88 33.13
C GLU A 267 10.86 37.32 33.47
N ALA A 268 9.72 37.47 34.16
CA ALA A 268 9.17 38.74 34.67
C ALA A 268 9.11 38.73 36.19
#